data_AF-A0A2H9LMV1-F1
#
_entry.id   AF-A0A2H9LMV1-F1
#
_cell.length_a   1.000
_cell.length_b   1.000
_cell.length_c   1.000
_cell.angle_alpha   90.00
_cell.angle_beta   90.00
_cell.angle_gamma   90.00
#
_symmetry.space_group_name_H-M   'P 1'
#
loop_
_entity.id
_entity.type
_entity.pdbx_description
1 polymer ?
#
loop_
_entity_poly.entity_id
_entity_poly.type
_entity_poly.pdbx_seq_one_letter_code
_entity_poly.pdbx_strand_id
1 'polypeptide(L)'
;MILRLETIEELSEIVVDLKPALRLLQNVSQELFEVLPDVSSELTKVNEAISETLYSTRVTADESIIPVNRKTPGGEEILQEVSSFLEQKLSTDLPEPPANAKTPETEQTTLKEMVALATNCSQTVNRETVEESGDSHQTLFSYKKADIHEISLKVENPSLEDVLFEYVRKGNREIDLTRCSVDLDTSHEEIEKALESLGAKGKIKVELKTE
;
A
#
# COMPACT_ATOMS: atom_id res chain seq x y z
N MET A 1 -52.54 11.60 28.51
CA MET A 1 -51.36 12.40 28.11
C MET A 1 -51.86 13.45 27.14
N ILE A 2 -52.01 14.70 27.57
CA ILE A 2 -52.52 15.79 26.73
C ILE A 2 -51.30 16.62 26.36
N LEU A 3 -50.84 16.48 25.11
CA LEU A 3 -49.89 17.40 24.53
C LEU A 3 -50.61 18.75 24.37
N ARG A 4 -49.95 19.86 24.73
CA ARG A 4 -50.54 21.19 24.56
C ARG A 4 -50.68 21.46 23.07
N LEU A 5 -51.87 21.89 22.67
CA LEU A 5 -52.20 22.16 21.26
C LEU A 5 -51.23 23.18 20.65
N GLU A 6 -50.80 24.17 21.43
CA GLU A 6 -49.78 25.15 21.01
C GLU A 6 -48.49 24.47 20.48
N THR A 7 -47.97 23.48 21.20
CA THR A 7 -46.73 22.80 20.82
C THR A 7 -46.91 21.93 19.58
N ILE A 8 -48.12 21.40 19.32
CA ILE A 8 -48.38 20.63 18.09
C ILE A 8 -48.50 21.54 16.87
N GLU A 9 -48.98 22.77 17.07
CA GLU A 9 -49.09 23.80 16.04
C GLU A 9 -47.69 24.32 15.66
N GLU A 10 -46.88 24.69 16.66
CA GLU A 10 -45.49 25.12 16.46
C GLU A 10 -44.62 24.04 15.79
N LEU A 11 -44.75 22.77 16.19
CA LEU A 11 -44.02 21.66 15.55
C LEU A 11 -44.50 21.38 14.13
N SER A 12 -45.80 21.58 13.85
CA SER A 12 -46.35 21.37 12.50
C SER A 12 -45.76 22.35 11.51
N GLU A 13 -45.62 23.63 11.90
CA GLU A 13 -45.00 24.66 11.07
C GLU A 13 -43.53 24.33 10.76
N ILE A 14 -42.74 23.95 11.77
CA ILE A 14 -41.34 23.54 11.59
C ILE A 14 -41.21 22.32 10.67
N VAL A 15 -42.10 21.34 10.79
CA VAL A 15 -42.08 20.13 9.93
C VAL A 15 -42.45 20.45 8.48
N VAL A 16 -43.33 21.42 8.25
CA VAL A 16 -43.65 21.93 6.91
C VAL A 16 -42.42 22.57 6.29
N ASP A 17 -41.65 23.34 7.07
CA ASP A 17 -40.40 23.98 6.64
C ASP A 17 -39.24 22.99 6.45
N LEU A 18 -39.25 21.86 7.19
CA LEU A 18 -38.22 20.82 7.08
C LEU A 18 -38.47 19.85 5.90
N LYS A 19 -39.71 19.73 5.43
CA LYS A 19 -40.09 18.81 4.35
C LYS A 19 -39.30 19.00 3.04
N PRO A 20 -39.00 20.23 2.57
CA PRO A 20 -38.14 20.45 1.41
C PRO A 20 -36.72 19.90 1.61
N ALA A 21 -36.12 20.09 2.80
CA ALA A 21 -34.78 19.57 3.09
C ALA A 21 -34.75 18.03 3.11
N LEU A 22 -35.79 17.40 3.67
CA LEU A 22 -35.92 15.94 3.65
C LEU A 22 -36.10 15.39 2.23
N ARG A 23 -36.85 16.09 1.37
CA ARG A 23 -36.97 15.72 -0.05
C ARG A 23 -35.66 15.88 -0.80
N LEU A 24 -34.92 16.95 -0.54
CA LEU A 24 -33.59 17.14 -1.13
C LEU A 24 -32.64 16.01 -0.74
N LEU A 25 -32.59 15.62 0.54
CA LEU A 25 -31.79 14.48 1.00
C LEU A 25 -32.22 13.15 0.36
N GLN A 26 -33.53 12.93 0.17
CA GLN A 26 -34.04 11.74 -0.53
C GLN A 26 -33.61 11.71 -2.00
N ASN A 27 -33.68 12.84 -2.69
CA ASN A 27 -33.24 12.96 -4.09
C ASN A 27 -31.73 12.69 -4.22
N VAL A 28 -30.91 13.31 -3.37
CA VAL A 28 -29.45 13.09 -3.36
C VAL A 28 -29.12 11.64 -3.05
N SER A 29 -29.85 11.01 -2.11
CA SER A 29 -29.65 9.58 -1.81
C SER A 29 -29.99 8.70 -3.02
N GLN A 30 -31.04 9.02 -3.77
CA GLN A 30 -31.41 8.29 -4.99
C GLN A 30 -30.37 8.47 -6.09
N GLU A 31 -29.93 9.71 -6.34
CA GLU A 31 -28.86 10.01 -7.28
C GLU A 31 -27.57 9.26 -6.91
N LEU A 32 -27.22 9.18 -5.62
CA LEU A 32 -26.07 8.42 -5.13
C LEU A 32 -26.23 6.92 -5.42
N PHE A 33 -27.42 6.35 -5.20
CA PHE A 33 -27.70 4.95 -5.53
C PHE A 33 -27.57 4.64 -7.03
N GLU A 34 -27.87 5.62 -7.90
CA GLU A 34 -27.73 5.47 -9.35
C GLU A 34 -26.25 5.52 -9.78
N VAL A 35 -25.42 6.38 -9.18
CA VAL A 35 -24.00 6.50 -9.55
C VAL A 35 -23.07 5.51 -8.85
N LEU A 36 -23.46 4.93 -7.71
CA LEU A 36 -22.66 3.97 -6.96
C LEU A 36 -22.23 2.72 -7.78
N PRO A 37 -23.11 2.06 -8.57
CA PRO A 37 -22.67 0.95 -9.43
C PRO A 37 -21.66 1.39 -10.50
N ASP A 38 -21.79 2.60 -11.03
CA ASP A 38 -20.85 3.15 -12.03
C ASP A 38 -19.48 3.42 -11.41
N VAL A 39 -19.44 4.01 -10.21
CA VAL A 39 -18.19 4.27 -9.47
C VAL A 39 -17.44 2.96 -9.17
N SER A 40 -18.15 1.90 -8.79
CA SER A 40 -17.55 0.58 -8.58
C SER A 40 -16.96 -0.01 -9.87
N SER A 41 -17.66 0.15 -10.99
CA SER A 41 -17.17 -0.27 -12.31
C SER A 41 -15.94 0.53 -12.74
N GLU A 42 -15.96 1.85 -12.59
CA GLU A 42 -14.83 2.73 -12.92
C GLU A 42 -13.60 2.42 -12.06
N LEU A 43 -13.76 2.16 -10.76
CA LEU A 43 -12.65 1.77 -9.89
C LEU A 43 -12.05 0.42 -10.31
N THR A 44 -12.89 -0.52 -10.75
CA THR A 44 -12.43 -1.81 -11.29
C THR A 44 -11.63 -1.61 -12.57
N LYS A 45 -12.10 -0.75 -13.48
CA LYS A 45 -11.38 -0.38 -14.71
C LYS A 45 -10.02 0.27 -14.42
N VAL A 46 -9.94 1.13 -13.41
CA VAL A 46 -8.67 1.73 -12.97
C VAL A 46 -7.70 0.66 -12.45
N ASN A 47 -8.17 -0.28 -11.63
CA ASN A 47 -7.33 -1.36 -11.12
C ASN A 47 -6.84 -2.30 -12.25
N GLU A 48 -7.70 -2.58 -13.23
CA GLU A 48 -7.34 -3.36 -14.41
C GLU A 48 -6.30 -2.63 -15.26
N ALA A 49 -6.48 -1.33 -15.52
CA ALA A 49 -5.52 -0.50 -16.25
C ALA A 49 -4.16 -0.40 -15.53
N ILE A 50 -4.15 -0.28 -14.19
CA ILE A 50 -2.91 -0.31 -13.40
C ILE A 50 -2.24 -1.67 -13.54
N SER A 51 -3.01 -2.76 -13.42
CA SER A 51 -2.48 -4.12 -13.54
C SER A 51 -1.91 -4.37 -14.93
N GLU A 52 -2.65 -4.02 -15.98
CA GLU A 52 -2.20 -4.07 -17.37
C GLU A 52 -0.92 -3.26 -17.56
N THR A 53 -0.88 -2.02 -17.05
CA THR A 53 0.30 -1.16 -17.11
C THR A 53 1.48 -1.75 -16.35
N LEU A 54 1.28 -2.39 -15.20
CA LEU A 54 2.33 -3.10 -14.46
C LEU A 54 2.81 -4.36 -15.19
N TYR A 55 1.92 -5.07 -15.87
CA TYR A 55 2.28 -6.24 -16.69
C TYR A 55 3.02 -5.84 -17.97
N SER A 56 2.59 -4.76 -18.64
CA SER A 56 3.22 -4.26 -19.86
C SER A 56 4.51 -3.50 -19.56
N THR A 57 4.55 -2.78 -18.43
CA THR A 57 5.74 -2.09 -17.94
C THR A 57 6.57 -3.06 -17.13
N ARG A 58 7.34 -3.88 -17.83
CA ARG A 58 8.47 -4.58 -17.20
C ARG A 58 9.49 -3.51 -16.81
N VAL A 59 9.49 -3.09 -15.53
CA VAL A 59 10.69 -2.54 -14.91
C VAL A 59 11.70 -3.67 -14.92
N THR A 60 12.49 -3.76 -15.99
CA THR A 60 13.69 -4.58 -15.97
C THR A 60 14.51 -4.04 -14.80
N ALA A 61 14.70 -4.87 -13.76
CA ALA A 61 15.50 -4.58 -12.57
C ALA A 61 17.00 -4.34 -12.87
N ASP A 62 17.31 -3.85 -14.07
CA ASP A 62 18.64 -3.42 -14.51
C ASP A 62 18.83 -1.91 -14.33
N GLU A 63 17.77 -1.15 -14.01
CA GLU A 63 17.85 0.27 -13.65
C GLU A 63 17.48 0.51 -12.18
N SER A 64 18.01 -0.33 -11.30
CA SER A 64 18.24 0.12 -9.93
C SER A 64 19.44 1.08 -9.99
N ILE A 65 19.25 2.33 -9.56
CA ILE A 65 20.30 3.35 -9.43
C ILE A 65 21.49 2.83 -8.58
N ILE A 66 21.29 1.75 -7.82
CA ILE A 66 22.34 0.97 -7.17
C ILE A 66 22.31 -0.47 -7.72
N PRO A 67 23.36 -0.96 -8.40
CA PRO A 67 23.39 -2.30 -8.98
C PRO A 67 23.52 -3.37 -7.89
N VAL A 68 22.41 -3.72 -7.22
CA VAL A 68 22.34 -4.73 -6.15
C VAL A 68 22.33 -6.18 -6.67
N ASN A 69 22.38 -6.37 -7.99
CA ASN A 69 22.34 -7.69 -8.63
C ASN A 69 23.51 -7.93 -9.61
N ARG A 70 24.52 -7.03 -9.64
CA ARG A 70 25.73 -7.27 -10.43
C ARG A 70 26.72 -8.05 -9.60
N LYS A 71 27.10 -9.25 -10.08
CA LYS A 71 28.30 -9.95 -9.61
C LYS A 71 29.48 -9.01 -9.80
N THR A 72 29.99 -8.47 -8.70
CA THR A 72 31.22 -7.68 -8.71
C THR A 72 32.41 -8.65 -8.60
N PRO A 73 33.53 -8.39 -9.27
CA PRO A 73 34.69 -9.29 -9.21
C PRO A 73 35.17 -9.48 -7.76
N GLY A 74 35.21 -8.42 -6.96
CA GLY A 74 35.55 -8.52 -5.52
C GLY A 74 34.49 -9.26 -4.70
N GLY A 75 33.20 -9.14 -5.03
CA GLY A 75 32.14 -9.89 -4.36
C GLY A 75 32.22 -11.39 -4.65
N GLU A 76 32.59 -11.79 -5.87
CA GLU A 76 32.78 -13.20 -6.24
C GLU A 76 34.00 -13.80 -5.54
N GLU A 77 35.11 -13.06 -5.44
CA GLU A 77 36.31 -13.48 -4.70
C GLU A 77 36.00 -13.74 -3.22
N ILE A 78 35.24 -12.83 -2.58
CA ILE A 78 34.81 -12.99 -1.18
C ILE A 78 33.89 -14.21 -1.04
N LEU A 79 32.92 -14.40 -1.94
CA LEU A 79 32.03 -15.56 -1.91
C LEU A 79 32.81 -16.87 -2.09
N GLN A 80 33.84 -16.88 -2.93
CA GLN A 80 34.71 -18.04 -3.13
C GLN A 80 35.55 -18.34 -1.90
N GLU A 81 36.12 -17.31 -1.25
CA GLU A 81 36.87 -17.46 0.01
C GLU A 81 35.97 -18.03 1.11
N VAL A 82 34.79 -17.44 1.29
CA VAL A 82 33.81 -17.88 2.28
C VAL A 82 33.35 -19.30 1.99
N SER A 83 33.08 -19.64 0.72
CA SER A 83 32.69 -21.00 0.33
C SER A 83 33.78 -22.02 0.65
N SER A 84 35.04 -21.73 0.33
CA SER A 84 36.18 -22.62 0.62
C SER A 84 36.39 -22.78 2.13
N PHE A 85 36.25 -21.69 2.89
CA PHE A 85 36.32 -21.74 4.35
C PHE A 85 35.21 -22.59 4.96
N LEU A 86 33.97 -22.45 4.48
CA LEU A 86 32.84 -23.28 4.94
C LEU A 86 33.03 -24.74 4.57
N GLU A 87 33.53 -25.06 3.38
CA GLU A 87 33.79 -26.44 2.96
C GLU A 87 34.85 -27.11 3.87
N GLN A 88 35.92 -26.37 4.20
CA GLN A 88 36.92 -26.82 5.15
C GLN A 88 36.30 -27.03 6.55
N LYS A 89 35.46 -26.10 7.02
CA LYS A 89 34.78 -26.21 8.31
C LYS A 89 33.82 -27.40 8.36
N LEU A 90 33.03 -27.60 7.32
CA LEU A 90 32.12 -28.73 7.21
C LEU A 90 32.89 -30.06 7.20
N SER A 91 34.02 -30.11 6.51
CA SER A 91 34.86 -31.32 6.46
C SER A 91 35.56 -31.61 7.80
N THR A 92 35.82 -30.60 8.64
CA THR A 92 36.38 -30.81 10.00
C THR A 92 35.33 -31.12 11.06
N ASP A 93 34.13 -30.54 10.91
CA ASP A 93 33.07 -30.64 11.92
C ASP A 93 32.13 -31.83 11.69
N LEU A 94 32.04 -32.33 10.46
CA LEU A 94 31.26 -33.52 10.14
C LEU A 94 32.11 -34.78 10.32
N PRO A 95 31.68 -35.76 11.14
CA PRO A 95 32.32 -37.05 11.20
C PRO A 95 32.18 -37.74 9.83
N GLU A 96 33.24 -38.42 9.38
CA GLU A 96 33.15 -39.22 8.16
C GLU A 96 31.98 -40.22 8.31
N PRO A 97 31.10 -40.31 7.31
CA PRO A 97 30.05 -41.30 7.33
C PRO A 97 30.70 -42.68 7.44
N PRO A 98 30.17 -43.60 8.26
CA PRO A 98 30.79 -44.89 8.47
C PRO A 98 31.01 -45.58 7.11
N ALA A 99 32.28 -45.81 6.78
CA ALA A 99 32.69 -46.45 5.54
C ALA A 99 32.18 -47.90 5.51
N ASN A 100 30.97 -48.09 4.98
CA ASN A 100 30.48 -49.43 4.74
C ASN A 100 31.14 -49.95 3.46
N ALA A 101 32.09 -50.86 3.65
CA ALA A 101 32.65 -51.79 2.70
C ALA A 101 33.22 -51.21 1.39
N LYS A 102 34.55 -51.32 1.27
CA LYS A 102 35.23 -51.47 -0.02
C LYS A 102 34.45 -52.43 -0.90
N THR A 103 34.06 -52.01 -2.10
CA THR A 103 33.79 -52.94 -3.19
C THR A 103 34.69 -52.56 -4.38
N PRO A 104 35.55 -53.49 -4.85
CA PRO A 104 36.30 -53.32 -6.07
C PRO A 104 35.34 -53.42 -7.27
N GLU A 105 35.74 -52.81 -8.39
CA GLU A 105 35.16 -53.10 -9.71
C GLU A 105 35.09 -54.62 -9.93
N THR A 106 33.93 -55.12 -10.42
CA THR A 106 33.75 -56.18 -11.46
C THR A 106 32.35 -56.81 -11.34
N GLU A 107 31.58 -56.70 -12.43
CA GLU A 107 30.54 -57.60 -13.00
C GLU A 107 29.42 -58.27 -12.17
N GLN A 108 28.23 -58.20 -12.79
CA GLN A 108 27.18 -59.24 -12.87
C GLN A 108 26.32 -59.64 -11.65
N THR A 109 25.05 -59.23 -11.78
CA THR A 109 23.83 -60.05 -11.63
C THR A 109 23.17 -60.23 -10.26
N THR A 110 21.84 -60.12 -10.35
CA THR A 110 20.76 -60.60 -9.46
C THR A 110 20.41 -59.74 -8.25
N LEU A 111 19.23 -59.12 -8.40
CA LEU A 111 18.48 -58.37 -7.42
C LEU A 111 18.38 -59.13 -6.09
N LYS A 112 18.85 -58.51 -5.01
CA LYS A 112 18.52 -58.90 -3.64
C LYS A 112 17.95 -57.70 -2.91
N GLU A 113 16.62 -57.64 -2.97
CA GLU A 113 15.72 -57.38 -1.85
C GLU A 113 16.29 -56.54 -0.69
N MET A 114 15.98 -55.25 -0.72
CA MET A 114 16.14 -54.35 0.42
C MET A 114 14.79 -54.29 1.16
N VAL A 115 14.72 -54.95 2.30
CA VAL A 115 13.56 -54.88 3.20
C VAL A 115 13.66 -53.59 4.01
N ALA A 116 12.71 -52.67 3.79
CA ALA A 116 12.52 -51.53 4.66
C ALA A 116 11.94 -52.01 6.00
N LEU A 117 12.69 -51.88 7.11
CA LEU A 117 12.13 -51.98 8.45
C LEU A 117 11.40 -50.67 8.76
N ALA A 118 10.16 -50.57 8.27
CA ALA A 118 9.24 -49.55 8.76
C ALA A 118 9.00 -49.80 10.25
N THR A 119 9.52 -48.89 11.08
CA THR A 119 9.33 -48.94 12.52
C THR A 119 7.90 -48.54 12.81
N ASN A 120 7.14 -49.54 13.26
CA ASN A 120 5.85 -49.46 13.90
C ASN A 120 5.91 -48.49 15.10
N CYS A 121 5.17 -47.37 15.03
CA CYS A 121 4.59 -46.74 16.19
C CYS A 121 3.12 -46.46 15.91
N SER A 122 2.27 -47.23 16.60
CA SER A 122 0.83 -47.25 16.56
C SER A 122 0.18 -45.89 16.85
N GLN A 123 -0.80 -45.51 16.02
CA GLN A 123 -1.98 -44.86 16.56
C GLN A 123 -3.24 -45.33 15.83
N THR A 124 -4.25 -45.61 16.63
CA THR A 124 -5.42 -46.44 16.34
C THR A 124 -6.30 -45.86 15.23
N VAL A 125 -6.42 -46.61 14.14
CA VAL A 125 -7.58 -46.56 13.24
C VAL A 125 -8.55 -47.64 13.71
N ASN A 126 -9.73 -47.22 14.17
CA ASN A 126 -10.93 -48.03 14.05
C ASN A 126 -11.80 -47.41 12.95
N ARG A 127 -12.22 -48.29 12.06
CA ARG A 127 -12.70 -48.06 10.71
C ARG A 127 -14.22 -48.09 10.70
N GLU A 128 -14.84 -47.08 10.11
CA GLU A 128 -15.93 -47.29 9.15
C GLU A 128 -16.06 -46.07 8.23
N THR A 129 -16.23 -46.37 6.96
CA THR A 129 -16.18 -45.48 5.80
C THR A 129 -17.38 -44.57 5.71
N VAL A 130 -17.17 -43.31 5.28
CA VAL A 130 -17.83 -42.61 4.16
C VAL A 130 -17.61 -41.10 4.34
N GLU A 131 -17.11 -40.49 3.27
CA GLU A 131 -17.06 -39.07 2.89
C GLU A 131 -17.40 -37.99 3.93
N GLU A 132 -16.43 -37.15 4.28
CA GLU A 132 -16.56 -35.69 4.18
C GLU A 132 -15.23 -34.98 4.41
N SER A 133 -15.12 -33.83 3.74
CA SER A 133 -14.07 -32.83 3.75
C SER A 133 -13.59 -32.46 5.17
N GLY A 134 -12.27 -32.50 5.36
CA GLY A 134 -11.61 -32.12 6.61
C GLY A 134 -11.02 -30.70 6.57
N ASP A 135 -11.68 -29.83 7.32
CA ASP A 135 -11.30 -28.49 7.76
C ASP A 135 -9.93 -28.43 8.48
N SER A 136 -9.20 -27.32 8.29
CA SER A 136 -8.52 -26.61 9.38
C SER A 136 -7.72 -25.44 8.82
N HIS A 137 -8.27 -24.22 8.90
CA HIS A 137 -7.51 -23.02 9.29
C HIS A 137 -8.50 -22.00 9.87
N GLN A 138 -8.86 -22.21 11.13
CA GLN A 138 -9.42 -21.14 11.95
C GLN A 138 -8.36 -20.05 12.11
N THR A 139 -8.49 -18.96 11.35
CA THR A 139 -7.92 -17.66 11.71
C THR A 139 -9.02 -16.62 11.57
N LEU A 140 -9.79 -16.50 12.66
CA LEU A 140 -10.66 -15.37 12.95
C LEU A 140 -9.80 -14.11 13.09
N PHE A 141 -9.50 -13.43 11.97
CA PHE A 141 -9.08 -12.04 12.02
C PHE A 141 -10.33 -11.17 12.24
N SER A 142 -10.65 -10.96 13.51
CA SER A 142 -11.57 -9.91 13.93
C SER A 142 -10.90 -8.56 13.67
N TYR A 143 -11.30 -7.89 12.58
CA TYR A 143 -10.95 -6.49 12.36
C TYR A 143 -11.72 -5.65 13.39
N LYS A 144 -11.03 -5.30 14.48
CA LYS A 144 -11.39 -4.15 15.31
C LYS A 144 -11.50 -2.94 14.38
N LYS A 145 -12.71 -2.40 14.29
CA LYS A 145 -13.05 -1.12 13.68
C LYS A 145 -11.99 -0.06 13.98
N ALA A 146 -11.08 0.14 13.03
CA ALA A 146 -10.32 1.37 12.90
C ALA A 146 -11.18 2.28 12.03
N ASP A 147 -11.64 3.40 12.59
CA ASP A 147 -12.30 4.43 11.82
C ASP A 147 -11.27 4.99 10.83
N ILE A 148 -11.33 4.52 9.59
CA ILE A 148 -10.54 5.04 8.48
C ILE A 148 -10.97 6.50 8.31
N HIS A 149 -10.16 7.44 8.80
CA HIS A 149 -10.33 8.83 8.46
C HIS A 149 -9.92 8.98 7.00
N GLU A 150 -10.93 9.08 6.15
CA GLU A 150 -10.80 9.35 4.72
C GLU A 150 -10.02 10.65 4.54
N ILE A 151 -8.75 10.55 4.16
CA ILE A 151 -7.97 11.71 3.74
C ILE A 151 -8.34 11.94 2.28
N SER A 152 -9.30 12.83 2.05
CA SER A 152 -9.70 13.25 0.71
C SER A 152 -8.57 14.12 0.11
N LEU A 153 -7.60 13.48 -0.55
CA LEU A 153 -6.57 14.16 -1.31
C LEU A 153 -7.15 14.54 -2.67
N LYS A 154 -7.77 15.72 -2.75
CA LYS A 154 -8.05 16.35 -4.03
C LYS A 154 -6.71 16.68 -4.67
N VAL A 155 -6.34 15.96 -5.72
CA VAL A 155 -5.27 16.37 -6.64
C VAL A 155 -5.82 17.51 -7.48
N GLU A 156 -5.98 18.67 -6.85
CA GLU A 156 -6.21 19.92 -7.54
C GLU A 156 -4.85 20.37 -8.06
N ASN A 157 -4.74 20.69 -9.36
CA ASN A 157 -3.52 21.30 -9.89
C ASN A 157 -3.21 22.51 -8.99
N PRO A 158 -2.07 22.53 -8.28
CA PRO A 158 -1.85 23.54 -7.26
C PRO A 158 -1.84 24.90 -7.97
N SER A 159 -2.75 25.78 -7.55
CA SER A 159 -2.78 27.14 -8.08
C SER A 159 -1.45 27.81 -7.75
N LEU A 160 -1.02 28.77 -8.57
CA LEU A 160 0.20 29.55 -8.30
C LEU A 160 0.20 30.12 -6.87
N GLU A 161 -0.97 30.51 -6.36
CA GLU A 161 -1.16 30.99 -4.99
C GLU A 161 -0.85 29.92 -3.93
N ASP A 162 -1.23 28.66 -4.15
CA ASP A 162 -0.98 27.58 -3.19
C ASP A 162 0.50 27.17 -3.18
N VAL A 163 1.15 27.13 -4.35
CA VAL A 163 2.60 26.89 -4.46
C VAL A 163 3.38 28.03 -3.80
N LEU A 164 2.95 29.28 -4.03
CA LEU A 164 3.56 30.46 -3.42
C LEU A 164 3.34 30.50 -1.89
N PHE A 165 2.15 30.11 -1.42
CA PHE A 165 1.87 29.98 0.01
C PHE A 165 2.76 28.93 0.68
N GLU A 166 2.96 27.76 0.05
CA GLU A 166 3.88 26.74 0.52
C GLU A 166 5.34 27.21 0.51
N TYR A 167 5.74 27.95 -0.53
CA TYR A 167 7.07 28.56 -0.63
C TYR A 167 7.31 29.56 0.52
N VAL A 168 6.34 30.43 0.82
CA VAL A 168 6.40 31.37 1.95
C VAL A 168 6.39 30.66 3.29
N ARG A 169 5.63 29.57 3.42
CA ARG A 169 5.58 28.75 4.65
C ARG A 169 6.92 28.06 4.93
N LYS A 170 7.61 27.64 3.86
CA LYS A 170 8.94 27.02 3.94
C LYS A 170 10.06 28.04 4.10
N GLY A 171 9.87 29.25 3.56
CA GLY A 171 10.73 30.41 3.75
C GLY A 171 10.60 30.99 5.17
N ASN A 172 11.63 31.67 5.66
CA ASN A 172 11.65 32.22 7.02
C ASN A 172 10.82 33.52 7.16
N ARG A 173 9.60 33.56 6.59
CA ARG A 173 8.71 34.75 6.53
C ARG A 173 9.26 35.96 5.76
N GLU A 174 10.33 35.79 4.99
CA GLU A 174 10.87 36.80 4.09
C GLU A 174 10.89 36.21 2.67
N ILE A 175 10.46 37.00 1.69
CA ILE A 175 10.36 36.57 0.30
C ILE A 175 11.16 37.53 -0.58
N ASP A 176 12.20 37.00 -1.22
CA ASP A 176 12.95 37.72 -2.25
C ASP A 176 12.26 37.52 -3.61
N LEU A 177 11.69 38.58 -4.18
CA LEU A 177 10.90 38.50 -5.41
C LEU A 177 11.73 37.96 -6.60
N THR A 178 13.02 38.30 -6.65
CA THR A 178 13.95 37.83 -7.70
C THR A 178 14.24 36.34 -7.59
N ARG A 179 14.43 35.83 -6.38
CA ARG A 179 14.68 34.41 -6.12
C ARG A 179 13.40 33.58 -6.30
N CYS A 180 12.28 34.14 -5.86
CA CYS A 180 10.95 33.57 -6.05
C CYS A 180 10.60 33.40 -7.53
N SER A 181 10.90 34.40 -8.38
CA SER A 181 10.68 34.32 -9.82
C SER A 181 11.50 33.21 -10.49
N VAL A 182 12.76 33.00 -10.08
CA VAL A 182 13.61 31.92 -10.60
C VAL A 182 13.16 30.55 -10.11
N ASP A 183 12.77 30.43 -8.85
CA ASP A 183 12.38 29.14 -8.25
C ASP A 183 11.00 28.66 -8.73
N LEU A 184 10.08 29.58 -9.05
CA LEU A 184 8.71 29.29 -9.50
C LEU A 184 8.52 29.45 -11.02
N ASP A 185 9.56 29.83 -11.77
CA ASP A 185 9.50 30.11 -13.22
C ASP A 185 8.31 31.00 -13.62
N THR A 186 8.02 32.01 -12.80
CA THR A 186 6.85 32.88 -12.93
C THR A 186 7.28 34.35 -12.98
N SER A 187 6.49 35.20 -13.65
CA SER A 187 6.80 36.63 -13.75
C SER A 187 6.64 37.37 -12.42
N HIS A 188 7.41 38.45 -12.21
CA HIS A 188 7.33 39.27 -11.00
C HIS A 188 5.92 39.85 -10.77
N GLU A 189 5.22 40.23 -11.85
CA GLU A 189 3.86 40.79 -11.82
C GLU A 189 2.82 39.77 -11.34
N GLU A 190 2.93 38.51 -11.79
CA GLU A 190 2.03 37.44 -11.37
C GLU A 190 2.25 37.05 -9.91
N ILE A 191 3.50 37.08 -9.43
CA ILE A 191 3.84 36.81 -8.02
C ILE A 191 3.28 37.91 -7.12
N GLU A 192 3.42 39.18 -7.50
CA GLU A 192 2.86 40.31 -6.74
C GLU A 192 1.34 40.22 -6.64
N LYS A 193 0.67 39.96 -7.77
CA LYS A 193 -0.79 39.77 -7.82
C LYS A 193 -1.25 38.57 -6.97
N ALA A 194 -0.49 37.48 -6.94
CA ALA A 194 -0.77 36.32 -6.11
C ALA A 194 -0.55 36.61 -4.61
N LEU A 195 0.45 37.42 -4.24
CA LEU A 195 0.65 37.87 -2.85
C LEU A 195 -0.49 38.78 -2.39
N GLU A 196 -0.93 39.71 -3.24
CA GLU A 196 -2.09 40.56 -2.97
C GLU A 196 -3.37 39.74 -2.79
N SER A 197 -3.61 38.74 -3.65
CA SER A 197 -4.79 37.88 -3.54
C SER A 197 -4.74 37.00 -2.29
N LEU A 198 -3.58 36.46 -1.92
CA LEU A 198 -3.37 35.71 -0.68
C LEU A 198 -3.56 36.60 0.57
N GLY A 199 -3.15 37.87 0.48
CA GLY A 199 -3.38 38.88 1.50
C GLY A 199 -4.87 39.23 1.64
N ALA A 200 -5.57 39.46 0.53
CA ALA A 200 -7.01 39.74 0.49
C ALA A 200 -7.84 38.55 1.00
N LYS A 201 -7.39 37.32 0.75
CA LYS A 201 -7.97 36.08 1.30
C LYS A 201 -7.64 35.86 2.78
N GLY A 202 -6.78 36.68 3.38
CA GLY A 202 -6.38 36.60 4.78
C GLY A 202 -5.45 35.42 5.10
N LYS A 203 -4.87 34.75 4.09
CA LYS A 203 -3.95 33.62 4.29
C LYS A 203 -2.57 34.09 4.75
N ILE A 204 -2.16 35.29 4.34
CA ILE A 204 -0.87 35.90 4.70
C ILE A 204 -1.07 37.37 5.04
N LYS A 205 -0.09 37.96 5.73
CA LYS A 205 -0.01 39.40 5.94
C LYS A 205 1.30 39.89 5.32
N VAL A 206 1.19 40.69 4.27
CA VAL A 206 2.34 41.25 3.55
C VAL A 206 2.73 42.56 4.24
N GLU A 207 3.95 42.63 4.75
CA GLU A 207 4.53 43.87 5.28
C GLU A 207 5.68 44.28 4.36
N LEU A 208 5.51 45.39 3.65
CA LEU A 208 6.57 45.95 2.83
C LEU A 208 7.60 46.57 3.76
N LYS A 209 8.78 45.95 3.84
CA LYS A 209 9.92 46.52 4.55
C LYS A 209 10.41 47.72 3.75
N THR A 210 9.93 48.89 4.13
CA THR A 210 10.40 50.16 3.59
C THR A 210 11.69 50.47 4.32
N GLU A 211 12.81 50.39 3.62
CA GLU A 211 14.12 50.88 4.11
C GLU A 211 14.24 52.39 3.85
#